data_AF-A0A7R8H8P2-F1
#
_entry.id   AF-A0A7R8H8P2-F1
#
_cell.length_a   1.000
_cell.length_b   1.000
_cell.length_c   1.000
_cell.angle_alpha   90.00
_cell.angle_beta   90.00
_cell.angle_gamma   90.00
#
_symmetry.space_group_name_H-M   'P 1'
#
loop_
_entity.id
_entity.type
_entity.pdbx_description
1 polymer ?
#
loop_
_entity_poly.entity_id
_entity_poly.type
_entity_poly.pdbx_seq_one_letter_code
_entity_poly.pdbx_strand_id
1 'polypeptide(L)'
;MIFNAFKGDKSSERDAEGGDIPSLSSLNSLESPMTPCPSTVEYVTPVFAKNYQGVWRYVVQIPYEGYFTQTVEVVQCLSTKCAYMDGSCLASPRWVSLLVAEIYYPDATFPDPSASFGRKPVKGGSPPNDYNKLFSKRSGSQTGTSSSPSSSSKCDGNDELGCFQVRLYYDWFLIPGSCKCWKK
;
A
#
# COMPACT_ATOMS: atom_id res chain seq x y z
N MET A 1 14.91 -35.39 -6.68
CA MET A 1 16.27 -35.97 -6.63
C MET A 1 17.09 -35.11 -5.70
N ILE A 2 17.48 -35.71 -4.59
CA ILE A 2 18.23 -35.12 -3.48
C ILE A 2 19.71 -35.33 -3.81
N PHE A 3 20.53 -34.28 -3.76
CA PHE A 3 21.98 -34.42 -3.86
C PHE A 3 22.61 -34.16 -2.50
N ASN A 4 22.88 -35.27 -1.80
CA ASN A 4 23.80 -35.35 -0.67
C ASN A 4 25.24 -35.28 -1.21
N ALA A 5 26.04 -34.36 -0.70
CA ALA A 5 27.49 -34.34 -0.89
C ALA A 5 28.18 -34.52 0.46
N PHE A 6 28.21 -35.77 0.95
CA PHE A 6 29.17 -36.19 1.96
C PHE A 6 30.24 -37.03 1.28
N LYS A 7 31.42 -36.45 1.08
CA LYS A 7 32.65 -37.22 0.89
C LYS A 7 33.62 -36.77 1.97
N GLY A 8 33.65 -37.55 3.05
CA GLY A 8 34.68 -37.44 4.07
C GLY A 8 35.99 -38.00 3.53
N ASP A 9 37.07 -37.30 3.79
CA ASP A 9 38.41 -37.86 3.75
C ASP A 9 39.02 -37.69 5.14
N LYS A 10 39.46 -38.80 5.73
CA LYS A 10 40.09 -38.88 7.04
C LYS A 10 41.58 -39.06 6.79
N SER A 11 42.40 -38.07 7.15
CA SER A 11 43.75 -38.34 7.68
C SER A 11 44.41 -37.07 8.20
N SER A 12 45.10 -37.25 9.32
CA SER A 12 46.24 -36.45 9.82
C SER A 12 45.93 -35.39 10.88
N GLU A 13 45.87 -35.91 12.11
CA GLU A 13 46.38 -35.33 13.34
C GLU A 13 47.58 -34.39 13.08
N ARG A 14 47.42 -33.11 13.45
CA ARG A 14 48.50 -32.20 13.81
C ARG A 14 47.99 -31.29 14.91
N ASP A 15 48.59 -31.43 16.08
CA ASP A 15 48.46 -30.52 17.21
C ASP A 15 48.77 -29.08 16.79
N ALA A 16 47.82 -28.19 17.03
CA ALA A 16 48.00 -26.74 16.96
C ALA A 16 47.13 -26.10 18.05
N GLU A 17 47.76 -25.92 19.20
CA GLU A 17 47.72 -24.73 20.06
C GLU A 17 46.46 -23.84 19.98
N GLY A 18 45.70 -23.88 21.08
CA GLY A 18 44.97 -22.74 21.68
C GLY A 18 44.30 -21.74 20.75
N GLY A 19 43.07 -22.03 20.32
CA GLY A 19 42.15 -21.04 19.81
C GLY A 19 40.74 -21.37 20.29
N ASP A 20 40.16 -20.49 21.10
CA ASP A 20 38.79 -20.60 21.60
C ASP A 20 37.81 -20.79 20.44
N ILE A 21 37.35 -22.03 20.25
CA ILE A 21 36.19 -22.31 19.42
C ILE A 21 35.00 -21.66 20.13
N PRO A 22 34.28 -20.70 19.53
CA PRO A 22 33.12 -20.11 20.18
C PRO A 22 32.13 -21.26 20.44
N SER A 23 31.87 -21.49 21.72
CA SER A 23 30.96 -22.54 22.18
C SER A 23 29.61 -22.46 21.48
N LEU A 24 28.99 -23.62 21.27
CA LEU A 24 27.64 -23.83 20.72
C LEU A 24 26.56 -22.95 21.39
N SER A 25 26.83 -22.39 22.57
CA SER A 25 26.04 -21.36 23.25
C SER A 25 25.90 -20.04 22.47
N SER A 26 26.82 -19.71 21.55
CA SER A 26 26.71 -18.54 20.67
C SER A 26 25.67 -18.72 19.55
N LEU A 27 25.26 -19.97 19.25
CA LEU A 27 24.16 -20.25 18.31
C LEU A 27 22.78 -20.13 18.99
N ASN A 28 22.71 -20.27 20.32
CA ASN A 28 21.45 -20.10 21.06
C ASN A 28 21.10 -18.62 21.33
N SER A 29 22.04 -17.69 21.14
CA SER A 29 21.73 -16.24 21.07
C SER A 29 21.01 -15.82 19.78
N LEU A 30 20.87 -16.71 18.79
CA LEU A 30 20.02 -16.52 17.61
C LEU A 30 18.55 -16.91 17.83
N GLU A 31 18.22 -17.61 18.90
CA GLU A 31 16.84 -18.05 19.18
C GLU A 31 15.97 -16.87 19.68
N SER A 32 16.59 -15.85 20.28
CA SER A 32 15.88 -14.67 20.79
C SER A 32 15.80 -13.59 19.70
N PRO A 33 14.60 -13.05 19.40
CA PRO A 33 14.42 -12.11 18.30
C PRO A 33 15.20 -10.82 18.57
N MET A 34 15.99 -10.34 17.59
CA MET A 34 16.81 -9.13 17.76
C MET A 34 16.01 -7.87 18.18
N THR A 35 14.70 -7.85 17.93
CA THR A 35 13.79 -6.79 18.36
C THR A 35 12.74 -7.32 19.33
N PRO A 36 12.24 -6.50 20.28
CA PRO A 36 11.16 -6.90 21.19
C PRO A 36 9.89 -7.37 20.48
N CYS A 37 9.64 -6.87 19.27
CA CYS A 37 8.57 -7.29 18.39
C CYS A 37 9.17 -7.61 17.01
N PRO A 38 9.30 -8.90 16.64
CA PRO A 38 9.75 -9.27 15.31
C PRO A 38 8.71 -8.86 14.27
N SER A 39 9.19 -8.33 13.14
CA SER A 39 8.35 -7.84 12.05
C SER A 39 8.93 -8.20 10.69
N THR A 40 8.07 -8.30 9.69
CA THR A 40 8.44 -8.43 8.28
C THR A 40 8.01 -7.19 7.50
N VAL A 41 8.67 -6.93 6.37
CA VAL A 41 8.40 -5.80 5.47
C VAL A 41 7.95 -6.35 4.13
N GLU A 42 6.83 -5.86 3.63
CA GLU A 42 6.29 -6.16 2.31
C GLU A 42 6.24 -4.88 1.47
N TYR A 43 6.73 -4.95 0.23
CA TYR A 43 6.66 -3.85 -0.73
C TYR A 43 5.44 -4.04 -1.62
N VAL A 44 4.51 -3.10 -1.58
CA VAL A 44 3.27 -3.16 -2.37
C VAL A 44 3.16 -1.95 -3.30
N THR A 45 2.58 -2.15 -4.48
CA THR A 45 2.28 -1.10 -5.47
C THR A 45 0.77 -0.91 -5.57
N PRO A 46 0.16 -0.14 -4.64
CA PRO A 46 -1.30 -0.04 -4.60
C PRO A 46 -1.81 0.72 -5.82
N VAL A 47 -2.85 0.18 -6.47
CA VAL A 47 -3.68 0.91 -7.45
C VAL A 47 -4.85 1.60 -6.74
N PHE A 48 -5.28 1.04 -5.62
CA PHE A 48 -6.33 1.59 -4.76
C PHE A 48 -5.89 1.56 -3.31
N ALA A 49 -6.19 2.64 -2.59
CA ALA A 49 -5.96 2.72 -1.16
C ALA A 49 -7.04 3.56 -0.48
N LYS A 50 -7.31 3.28 0.80
CA LYS A 50 -8.15 4.14 1.65
C LYS A 50 -7.30 5.18 2.33
N ASN A 51 -7.67 6.45 2.19
CA ASN A 51 -6.99 7.53 2.90
C ASN A 51 -7.28 7.51 4.40
N TYR A 52 -6.69 8.43 5.16
CA TYR A 52 -6.89 8.54 6.61
C TYR A 52 -8.36 8.75 7.06
N GLN A 53 -9.22 9.21 6.15
CA GLN A 53 -10.66 9.39 6.38
C GLN A 53 -11.49 8.16 5.97
N GLY A 54 -10.84 7.10 5.47
CA GLY A 54 -11.51 5.87 5.01
C GLY A 54 -12.10 5.96 3.59
N VAL A 55 -11.78 7.00 2.83
CA VAL A 55 -12.25 7.21 1.45
C VAL A 55 -11.30 6.51 0.48
N TRP A 56 -11.84 5.72 -0.45
CA TRP A 56 -11.05 5.10 -1.52
C TRP A 56 -10.53 6.15 -2.49
N ARG A 57 -9.24 6.04 -2.81
CA ARG A 57 -8.56 6.87 -3.79
C ARG A 57 -7.88 5.98 -4.82
N TYR A 58 -7.87 6.45 -6.07
CA TYR A 58 -7.11 5.83 -7.15
C TYR A 58 -5.67 6.33 -7.04
N VAL A 59 -4.74 5.42 -6.73
CA VAL A 59 -3.32 5.74 -6.65
C VAL A 59 -2.74 5.66 -8.05
N VAL A 60 -2.10 6.74 -8.48
CA VAL A 60 -1.60 6.86 -9.85
C VAL A 60 -0.42 5.93 -10.05
N GLN A 61 -0.52 5.08 -11.09
CA GLN A 61 0.54 4.19 -11.56
C GLN A 61 0.67 4.38 -13.06
N ILE A 62 1.87 4.72 -13.54
CA ILE A 62 2.19 4.89 -14.97
C ILE A 62 3.32 3.91 -15.32
N PRO A 63 3.04 2.60 -15.38
CA PRO A 63 4.06 1.58 -15.61
C PRO A 63 4.57 1.55 -17.07
N TYR A 64 3.70 1.84 -18.05
CA TYR A 64 4.04 1.73 -19.47
C TYR A 64 5.05 2.77 -19.95
N GLU A 65 5.04 3.95 -19.35
CA GLU A 65 6.04 4.99 -19.62
C GLU A 65 7.27 4.83 -18.71
N GLY A 66 7.21 3.97 -17.69
CA GLY A 66 8.36 3.61 -16.85
C GLY A 66 8.82 4.65 -15.82
N TYR A 67 8.18 5.83 -15.78
CA TYR A 67 8.66 6.96 -14.97
C TYR A 67 7.96 7.14 -13.62
N PHE A 68 6.79 6.53 -13.40
CA PHE A 68 6.01 6.81 -12.19
C PHE A 68 5.29 5.57 -11.66
N THR A 69 5.98 4.82 -10.81
CA THR A 69 5.38 3.77 -9.98
C THR A 69 5.54 4.15 -8.51
N GLN A 70 4.46 4.01 -7.75
CA GLN A 70 4.46 4.31 -6.33
C GLN A 70 4.44 3.00 -5.55
N THR A 71 5.54 2.71 -4.88
CA THR A 71 5.72 1.54 -4.03
C THR A 71 5.71 1.97 -2.57
N VAL A 72 5.08 1.17 -1.72
CA VAL A 72 4.94 1.43 -0.30
C VAL A 72 5.42 0.23 0.51
N GLU A 73 6.23 0.50 1.51
CA GLU A 73 6.59 -0.46 2.56
C GLU A 73 5.45 -0.61 3.57
N VAL A 74 4.96 -1.84 3.71
CA VAL A 74 3.96 -2.25 4.70
C VAL A 74 4.63 -3.19 5.68
N VAL A 75 4.62 -2.83 6.96
CA VAL A 75 5.25 -3.63 8.02
C VAL A 75 4.20 -4.47 8.74
N GLN A 76 4.43 -5.78 8.83
CA GLN A 76 3.56 -6.71 9.55
C GLN A 76 4.28 -7.30 10.77
N CYS A 77 3.57 -7.36 11.91
CA CYS A 77 4.11 -7.96 13.14
C CYS A 77 3.99 -9.47 13.07
N LEU A 78 5.10 -10.17 13.33
CA LEU A 78 5.16 -11.64 13.31
C LEU A 78 4.65 -12.26 14.61
N SER A 79 4.70 -11.50 15.71
CA SER A 79 4.20 -11.91 17.02
C SER A 79 3.23 -10.85 17.57
N THR A 80 2.30 -11.30 18.40
CA THR A 80 1.38 -10.45 19.17
C THR A 80 1.86 -10.21 20.61
N LYS A 81 2.86 -10.97 21.09
CA LYS A 81 3.46 -10.82 22.43
C LYS A 81 4.91 -10.33 22.31
N CYS A 82 5.30 -9.44 23.21
CA CYS A 82 6.68 -8.95 23.26
C CYS A 82 7.64 -10.01 23.82
N ALA A 83 8.85 -10.09 23.28
CA ALA A 83 9.84 -11.10 23.66
C ALA A 83 10.48 -10.84 25.03
N TYR A 84 10.77 -9.57 25.35
CA TYR A 84 11.59 -9.18 26.52
C TYR A 84 10.82 -8.49 27.63
N MET A 85 9.53 -8.21 27.44
CA MET A 85 8.71 -7.44 28.36
C MET A 85 7.27 -7.95 28.37
N ASP A 86 6.54 -7.70 29.44
CA ASP A 86 5.11 -7.94 29.49
C ASP A 86 4.35 -6.85 28.72
N GLY A 87 3.86 -7.23 27.54
CA GLY A 87 3.15 -6.33 26.66
C GLY A 87 2.66 -7.03 25.40
N SER A 88 1.99 -6.26 24.55
CA SER A 88 1.47 -6.70 23.26
C SER A 88 2.18 -5.99 22.12
N CYS A 89 2.60 -6.75 21.11
CA CYS A 89 3.13 -6.19 19.88
C CYS A 89 1.98 -5.69 19.01
N LEU A 90 1.99 -4.40 18.70
CA LEU A 90 1.01 -3.76 17.83
C LEU A 90 1.71 -3.00 16.71
N ALA A 91 1.11 -3.05 15.52
CA ALA A 91 1.53 -2.24 14.40
C ALA A 91 1.21 -0.77 14.71
N SER A 92 2.23 0.07 14.68
CA SER A 92 2.07 1.52 14.70
C SER A 92 2.03 2.04 13.25
N PRO A 93 1.02 2.86 12.90
CA PRO A 93 0.92 3.40 11.56
C PRO A 93 1.93 4.53 11.33
N ARG A 94 2.31 4.72 10.07
CA ARG A 94 3.07 5.86 9.56
C ARG A 94 2.26 6.61 8.53
N TRP A 95 2.50 7.91 8.44
CA TRP A 95 1.93 8.75 7.40
C TRP A 95 2.70 8.58 6.10
N VAL A 96 1.98 8.35 5.00
CA VAL A 96 2.54 8.26 3.66
C VAL A 96 1.71 9.13 2.74
N SER A 97 2.36 10.01 1.98
CA SER A 97 1.72 10.78 0.93
C SER A 97 1.82 10.01 -0.39
N LEU A 98 0.68 9.77 -1.06
CA LEU A 98 0.65 9.17 -2.39
C LEU A 98 -0.05 10.12 -3.37
N LEU A 99 0.45 10.18 -4.60
CA LEU A 99 -0.22 10.86 -5.70
C LEU A 99 -1.47 10.08 -6.10
N VAL A 100 -2.62 10.72 -5.99
CA VAL A 100 -3.93 10.17 -6.29
C VAL A 100 -4.62 10.95 -7.39
N ALA A 101 -5.52 10.28 -8.10
CA ALA A 101 -6.41 10.91 -9.06
C ALA A 101 -7.86 10.87 -8.56
N GLU A 102 -8.58 11.96 -8.79
CA GLU A 102 -10.04 12.03 -8.64
C GLU A 102 -10.68 12.66 -9.88
N ILE A 103 -11.96 12.37 -10.08
CA ILE A 103 -12.78 13.02 -11.11
C ILE A 103 -13.64 14.06 -10.41
N TYR A 104 -13.49 15.31 -10.83
CA TYR A 104 -14.21 16.45 -10.29
C TYR A 104 -15.11 17.07 -11.36
N TYR A 105 -16.34 17.38 -11.01
CA TYR A 105 -17.29 18.05 -11.87
C TYR A 105 -17.52 19.48 -11.36
N PRO A 106 -17.00 20.52 -12.04
CA PRO A 106 -17.19 21.90 -11.61
C PRO A 106 -18.66 22.34 -11.68
N ASP A 107 -19.38 21.88 -12.69
CA ASP A 107 -20.71 22.39 -13.05
C ASP A 107 -21.84 21.39 -12.74
N ALA A 108 -21.52 20.23 -12.16
CA ALA A 108 -22.54 19.25 -11.78
C ALA A 108 -23.23 19.69 -10.49
N THR A 109 -24.53 19.92 -10.58
CA THR A 109 -25.40 19.98 -9.41
C THR A 109 -25.84 18.57 -9.06
N PHE A 110 -25.21 17.98 -8.06
CA PHE A 110 -25.71 16.73 -7.50
C PHE A 110 -27.02 17.04 -6.76
N PRO A 111 -28.14 16.36 -7.06
CA PRO A 111 -29.33 16.52 -6.25
C PRO A 111 -28.97 16.16 -4.80
N ASP A 112 -29.28 17.08 -3.90
CA ASP A 112 -29.06 17.02 -2.46
C ASP A 112 -29.35 15.60 -1.91
N PRO A 113 -28.52 15.00 -1.02
CA PRO A 113 -28.75 13.67 -0.45
C PRO A 113 -30.10 13.47 0.25
N SER A 114 -30.89 14.53 0.45
CA SER A 114 -32.30 14.48 0.88
C SER A 114 -33.26 14.00 -0.23
N ALA A 115 -32.89 14.18 -1.50
CA ALA A 115 -33.60 13.66 -2.65
C ALA A 115 -33.14 12.22 -2.92
N SER A 116 -33.95 11.30 -2.43
CA SER A 116 -33.88 9.84 -2.55
C SER A 116 -33.73 9.33 -4.00
N PHE A 117 -32.53 9.44 -4.57
CA PHE A 117 -32.11 8.69 -5.75
C PHE A 117 -30.98 7.73 -5.40
N GLY A 118 -31.24 6.74 -4.52
CA GLY A 118 -30.55 5.44 -4.42
C GLY A 118 -29.01 5.35 -4.40
N ARG A 119 -28.25 6.44 -4.51
CA ARG A 119 -26.79 6.47 -4.56
C ARG A 119 -26.31 6.86 -3.17
N LYS A 120 -26.01 5.84 -2.39
CA LYS A 120 -25.38 6.02 -1.08
C LYS A 120 -24.11 6.87 -1.28
N PRO A 121 -23.84 7.88 -0.43
CA PRO A 121 -22.52 8.52 -0.42
C PRO A 121 -21.46 7.43 -0.39
N VAL A 122 -20.30 7.66 -1.02
CA VAL A 122 -19.19 6.69 -1.11
C VAL A 122 -18.64 6.44 0.30
N LYS A 123 -19.41 5.71 1.11
CA LYS A 123 -19.00 5.04 2.33
C LYS A 123 -17.99 4.01 1.88
N GLY A 124 -16.92 3.82 2.64
CA GLY A 124 -15.77 2.96 2.31
C GLY A 124 -16.08 1.46 2.19
N GLY A 125 -17.06 1.08 1.35
CA GLY A 125 -17.27 -0.27 0.84
C GLY A 125 -16.15 -0.64 -0.13
N SER A 126 -16.00 -1.93 -0.41
CA SER A 126 -14.92 -2.52 -1.22
C SER A 126 -14.57 -1.72 -2.48
N PRO A 127 -13.29 -1.69 -2.92
CA PRO A 127 -12.90 -0.95 -4.11
C PRO A 127 -13.78 -1.42 -5.29
N PRO A 128 -14.25 -0.53 -6.17
CA PRO A 128 -15.10 -0.96 -7.27
C PRO A 128 -14.33 -1.92 -8.19
N ASN A 129 -14.86 -3.14 -8.38
CA ASN A 129 -14.17 -4.22 -9.10
C ASN A 129 -13.88 -3.93 -10.59
N ASP A 130 -14.54 -2.92 -11.19
CA ASP A 130 -14.52 -2.64 -12.63
C ASP A 130 -14.13 -1.18 -12.98
N TYR A 131 -13.24 -0.55 -12.21
CA TYR A 131 -12.84 0.86 -12.48
C TYR A 131 -12.15 1.04 -13.84
N ASN A 132 -11.35 0.06 -14.29
CA ASN A 132 -10.69 0.10 -15.60
C ASN A 132 -11.69 0.18 -16.75
N LYS A 133 -12.80 -0.57 -16.68
CA LYS A 133 -13.87 -0.49 -17.68
C LYS A 133 -14.57 0.87 -17.66
N LEU A 134 -14.75 1.44 -16.46
CA LEU A 134 -15.36 2.77 -16.31
C LEU A 134 -14.48 3.86 -16.96
N PHE A 135 -13.17 3.77 -16.77
CA PHE A 135 -12.21 4.68 -17.40
C PHE A 135 -12.14 4.48 -18.91
N SER A 136 -12.06 3.24 -19.40
CA SER A 136 -12.05 2.95 -20.84
C SER A 136 -13.33 3.38 -21.55
N LYS A 137 -14.50 3.25 -20.89
CA LYS A 137 -15.78 3.73 -21.43
C LYS A 137 -15.81 5.26 -21.56
N ARG A 138 -15.16 5.96 -20.62
CA ARG A 138 -15.04 7.43 -20.63
C ARG A 138 -13.97 7.94 -21.61
N SER A 139 -12.88 7.20 -21.82
CA SER A 139 -11.86 7.57 -22.82
C SER A 139 -12.31 7.39 -24.27
N GLY A 140 -13.41 6.67 -24.52
CA GLY A 140 -13.90 6.33 -25.86
C GLY A 140 -15.06 7.19 -26.40
N SER A 141 -15.64 8.11 -25.63
CA SER A 141 -16.86 8.83 -26.04
C SER A 141 -16.59 10.30 -26.41
N GLN A 142 -15.76 10.54 -27.44
CA GLN A 142 -15.73 11.83 -28.15
C GLN A 142 -16.83 11.88 -29.21
N THR A 143 -18.10 11.91 -28.80
CA THR A 143 -19.21 12.31 -29.69
C THR A 143 -20.24 13.07 -28.87
N GLY A 144 -20.36 14.38 -29.09
CA GLY A 144 -21.37 15.19 -28.40
C GLY A 144 -21.06 16.68 -28.36
N THR A 145 -21.28 17.33 -29.50
CA THR A 145 -21.56 18.74 -29.78
C THR A 145 -21.39 19.76 -28.64
N SER A 146 -20.47 20.69 -28.86
CA SER A 146 -20.22 21.92 -28.13
C SER A 146 -21.47 22.81 -27.98
N SER A 147 -21.83 23.12 -26.74
CA SER A 147 -22.64 24.30 -26.41
C SER A 147 -22.09 24.97 -25.16
N SER A 148 -21.16 25.90 -25.34
CA SER A 148 -20.78 26.88 -24.32
C SER A 148 -21.95 27.86 -24.08
N PRO A 149 -22.14 28.36 -22.85
CA PRO A 149 -21.44 29.61 -22.52
C PRO A 149 -20.93 29.75 -21.07
N SER A 150 -19.90 30.59 -20.94
CA SER A 150 -19.42 31.34 -19.77
C SER A 150 -18.40 30.68 -18.80
N SER A 151 -17.25 31.38 -18.69
CA SER A 151 -16.06 31.15 -17.84
C SER A 151 -15.27 29.85 -17.99
N SER A 152 -14.42 29.78 -19.02
CA SER A 152 -13.06 29.21 -19.04
C SER A 152 -12.68 28.03 -18.10
N SER A 153 -13.57 27.08 -17.80
CA SER A 153 -13.21 25.87 -17.07
C SER A 153 -12.60 24.87 -18.06
N LYS A 154 -11.29 24.65 -17.96
CA LYS A 154 -10.59 23.64 -18.77
C LYS A 154 -11.21 22.27 -18.47
N CYS A 155 -11.85 21.64 -19.44
CA CYS A 155 -12.44 20.30 -19.31
C CYS A 155 -11.45 19.24 -19.82
N ASP A 156 -11.29 18.15 -19.09
CA ASP A 156 -10.49 17.00 -19.56
C ASP A 156 -11.34 16.01 -20.37
N GLY A 157 -12.65 15.97 -20.11
CA GLY A 157 -13.62 15.20 -20.89
C GLY A 157 -15.06 15.54 -20.54
N ASN A 158 -16.00 14.95 -21.27
CA ASN A 158 -17.44 15.12 -21.05
C ASN A 158 -18.09 13.74 -20.92
N ASP A 159 -18.96 13.55 -19.94
CA ASP A 159 -19.79 12.34 -19.82
C ASP A 159 -21.27 12.69 -19.56
N GLU A 160 -22.09 11.70 -19.21
CA GLU A 160 -23.54 11.89 -18.96
C GLU A 160 -23.84 12.89 -17.83
N LEU A 161 -22.88 13.17 -16.93
CA LEU A 161 -23.01 14.13 -15.84
C LEU A 161 -22.48 15.52 -16.21
N GLY A 162 -21.84 15.66 -17.38
CA GLY A 162 -21.29 16.90 -17.90
C GLY A 162 -19.76 16.93 -17.94
N CYS A 163 -19.21 18.14 -18.05
CA CYS A 163 -17.76 18.35 -18.12
C CYS A 163 -17.10 17.89 -16.81
N PHE A 164 -16.07 17.06 -16.93
CA PHE A 164 -15.25 16.64 -15.81
C PHE A 164 -13.79 17.06 -15.97
N GLN A 165 -13.13 17.18 -14.83
CA GLN A 165 -11.71 17.44 -14.68
C GLN A 165 -11.08 16.31 -13.87
N VAL A 166 -9.96 15.79 -14.36
CA VAL A 166 -9.12 14.84 -13.63
C VAL A 166 -8.15 15.64 -12.78
N ARG A 167 -8.30 15.55 -11.47
CA ARG A 167 -7.44 16.25 -10.51
C ARG A 167 -6.43 15.28 -9.93
N LEU A 168 -5.17 15.70 -9.94
CA LEU A 168 -4.04 14.99 -9.35
C LEU A 168 -3.56 15.76 -8.13
N TYR A 169 -3.45 15.08 -6.99
CA TYR A 169 -2.93 15.68 -5.76
C TYR A 169 -2.33 14.62 -4.85
N TYR A 170 -1.53 15.05 -3.89
CA TYR A 170 -1.05 14.16 -2.84
C TYR A 170 -2.09 14.05 -1.73
N ASP A 171 -2.46 12.83 -1.37
CA ASP A 171 -3.30 12.56 -0.19
C ASP A 171 -2.53 11.73 0.84
N TRP A 172 -3.00 11.77 2.08
CA TRP A 172 -2.38 11.15 3.23
C TRP A 172 -3.01 9.80 3.57
N PHE A 173 -2.15 8.80 3.71
CA PHE A 173 -2.50 7.43 4.02
C PHE A 173 -1.86 7.01 5.34
N LEU A 174 -2.63 6.28 6.16
CA LEU A 174 -2.15 5.63 7.38
C LEU A 174 -1.80 4.18 7.05
N ILE A 175 -0.51 3.85 7.07
CA ILE A 175 0.01 2.55 6.63
C ILE A 175 0.78 1.90 7.77
N PRO A 176 0.67 0.58 8.02
CA PRO A 176 1.50 -0.10 9.02
C PRO A 176 2.99 0.15 8.79
N GLY A 177 3.65 0.82 9.75
CA GLY A 177 5.01 1.33 9.57
C GLY A 177 6.06 0.70 10.48
N SER A 178 5.69 0.28 11.69
CA SER A 178 6.62 -0.45 12.57
C SER A 178 5.87 -1.21 13.65
N CYS A 179 6.43 -2.33 14.12
CA CYS A 179 5.90 -3.08 15.25
C CYS A 179 6.51 -2.59 16.54
N LYS A 180 5.66 -2.17 17.47
CA LYS A 180 6.08 -1.65 18.77
C LYS A 180 5.49 -2.51 19.88
N CYS A 181 6.26 -2.68 20.95
CA CYS A 181 5.79 -3.32 22.17
C CYS A 181 5.03 -2.28 23.00
N TRP A 182 3.76 -2.56 23.29
CA TRP A 182 2.92 -1.74 24.16
C TRP A 182 2.73 -2.44 25.50
N LYS A 183 3.00 -1.72 26.59
CA LYS A 183 2.73 -2.21 27.94
C LYS A 183 1.22 -2.37 28.13
N LYS A 184 0.79 -3.43 28.80
CA LYS A 184 -0.61 -3.61 29.22
C LYS A 184 -1.01 -2.63 30.32
#